data_AF-A0A945VBL1-F1
#
_entry.id   AF-A0A945VBL1-F1
#
_cell.length_a   1.000
_cell.length_b   1.000
_cell.length_c   1.000
_cell.angle_alpha   90.00
_cell.angle_beta   90.00
_cell.angle_gamma   90.00
#
_symmetry.space_group_name_H-M   'P 1'
#
loop_
_entity.id
_entity.type
_entity.pdbx_description
1 polymer ?
#
loop_
_entity_poly.entity_id
_entity_poly.type
_entity_poly.pdbx_seq_one_letter_code
_entity_poly.pdbx_strand_id
1 'polypeptide(L)'
;MENISNNDAIIYVQNDVDSDIVVCDEGLSFWGGVDPDTGVIIDIHHPNCGEKLSGKIVLMPTSRGSCSGSGVLLQLAQNGNAPAALIFRETEDILTLGAMIAERLFDKNIAVLRLVPKIYNLLSEEKSAKIDNLKLHFSNTLIDLFQPALDEIHLSNSDKKMLAGDNGKAVKIAMEVLCLMAAAQNADKLIDVSRGHIDGCILAHDANLHFAEKMLDMGASVIIPTTINAISVDRENWKSQGVAPDLGGKASRLADAYVKMGAYPTFTCAPYLLNSIPVKGEAIGWSESNAVIYANSVFGARTQKHPDYFDLFIAMTGRTPNTGVYLEENRKPVC
;
A
#
# COMPACT_ATOMS: atom_id res chain seq x y z
N MET A 1 -25.95 -22.93 13.29
CA MET A 1 -24.85 -21.96 13.15
C MET A 1 -23.78 -22.64 12.34
N GLU A 2 -23.60 -22.26 11.08
CA GLU A 2 -22.45 -22.72 10.29
C GLU A 2 -21.17 -22.24 10.98
N ASN A 3 -20.19 -23.12 11.13
CA ASN A 3 -18.90 -22.79 11.74
C ASN A 3 -18.18 -21.73 10.88
N ILE A 4 -17.88 -20.59 11.48
CA ILE A 4 -17.00 -19.56 10.93
C ILE A 4 -15.59 -20.15 10.94
N SER A 5 -14.93 -20.15 9.78
CA SER A 5 -13.56 -20.63 9.59
C SER A 5 -12.54 -19.55 9.95
N ASN A 6 -11.29 -19.94 10.23
CA ASN A 6 -10.18 -19.02 10.51
C ASN A 6 -9.87 -18.04 9.36
N ASN A 7 -10.38 -18.29 8.14
CA ASN A 7 -10.17 -17.42 6.98
C ASN A 7 -11.36 -16.51 6.67
N ASP A 8 -12.42 -16.54 7.48
CA ASP A 8 -13.66 -15.82 7.16
C ASP A 8 -13.63 -14.34 7.60
N ALA A 9 -12.80 -14.01 8.58
CA ALA A 9 -12.64 -12.66 9.11
C ALA A 9 -11.19 -12.41 9.55
N ILE A 10 -10.43 -11.74 8.68
CA ILE A 10 -9.00 -11.50 8.89
C ILE A 10 -8.79 -10.04 9.29
N ILE A 11 -7.93 -9.80 10.28
CA ILE A 11 -7.47 -8.47 10.69
C ILE A 11 -5.97 -8.31 10.36
N TYR A 12 -5.66 -7.34 9.49
CA TYR A 12 -4.30 -7.05 9.02
C TYR A 12 -3.60 -6.00 9.87
N VAL A 13 -4.36 -5.00 10.35
CA VAL A 13 -3.88 -3.96 11.26
C VAL A 13 -4.85 -3.91 12.43
N GLN A 14 -4.33 -3.97 13.65
CA GLN A 14 -5.15 -3.97 14.86
C GLN A 14 -5.38 -2.55 15.36
N ASN A 15 -6.61 -2.27 15.80
CA ASN A 15 -6.96 -1.07 16.54
C ASN A 15 -8.25 -1.34 17.29
N ASP A 16 -8.34 -0.92 18.56
CA ASP A 16 -9.59 -0.97 19.29
C ASP A 16 -10.48 0.17 18.82
N VAL A 17 -11.69 -0.15 18.37
CA VAL A 17 -12.63 0.80 17.76
C VAL A 17 -14.02 0.54 18.29
N ASP A 18 -14.77 1.59 18.62
CA ASP A 18 -16.21 1.56 18.89
C ASP A 18 -16.82 2.81 18.26
N SER A 19 -17.44 2.64 17.09
CA SER A 19 -17.90 3.78 16.29
C SER A 19 -19.01 3.42 15.31
N ASP A 20 -19.68 4.45 14.81
CA ASP A 20 -20.64 4.33 13.72
C ASP A 20 -19.98 3.81 12.44
N ILE A 21 -20.80 3.09 11.66
CA ILE A 21 -20.46 2.52 10.37
C ILE A 21 -20.87 3.49 9.24
N VAL A 22 -19.99 3.63 8.25
CA VAL A 22 -20.29 4.21 6.93
C VAL A 22 -20.16 3.09 5.90
N VAL A 23 -21.23 2.80 5.17
CA VAL A 23 -21.22 1.80 4.10
C VAL A 23 -21.10 2.49 2.74
N CYS A 24 -20.06 2.14 2.00
CA CYS A 24 -19.91 2.46 0.59
C CYS A 24 -20.24 1.21 -0.23
N ASP A 25 -21.30 1.25 -1.03
CA ASP A 25 -21.70 0.11 -1.89
C ASP A 25 -20.73 -0.11 -3.06
N GLU A 26 -19.95 0.92 -3.40
CA GLU A 26 -18.95 0.92 -4.45
C GLU A 26 -17.55 1.18 -3.89
N GLY A 27 -16.54 0.82 -4.67
CA GLY A 27 -15.16 1.13 -4.29
C GLY A 27 -14.88 2.64 -4.36
N LEU A 28 -14.14 3.13 -3.36
CA LEU A 28 -13.77 4.54 -3.24
C LEU A 28 -12.31 4.76 -3.65
N SER A 29 -12.06 5.79 -4.46
CA SER A 29 -10.70 6.28 -4.72
C SER A 29 -10.29 7.25 -3.64
N PHE A 30 -9.28 6.91 -2.85
CA PHE A 30 -8.69 7.87 -1.91
C PHE A 30 -7.89 8.94 -2.66
N TRP A 31 -7.22 8.54 -3.74
CA TRP A 31 -6.56 9.49 -4.65
C TRP A 31 -7.60 10.35 -5.38
N GLY A 32 -7.70 11.62 -5.01
CA GLY A 32 -8.61 12.60 -5.62
C GLY A 32 -10.09 12.45 -5.25
N GLY A 33 -10.49 11.41 -4.51
CA GLY A 33 -11.87 11.17 -4.10
C GLY A 33 -12.14 11.33 -2.61
N VAL A 34 -11.10 11.48 -1.78
CA VAL A 34 -11.21 11.84 -0.36
C VAL A 34 -10.29 13.03 -0.09
N ASP A 35 -10.83 14.06 0.55
CA ASP A 35 -10.05 15.22 0.97
C ASP A 35 -9.20 14.86 2.21
N PRO A 36 -7.86 14.88 2.13
CA PRO A 36 -6.98 14.53 3.25
C PRO A 36 -7.05 15.49 4.45
N ASP A 37 -7.53 16.71 4.24
CA ASP A 37 -7.59 17.74 5.28
C ASP A 37 -8.90 17.74 6.05
N THR A 38 -9.93 17.08 5.52
CA THR A 38 -11.26 17.01 6.16
C THR A 38 -11.79 15.59 6.37
N GLY A 39 -11.26 14.60 5.64
CA GLY A 39 -11.74 13.22 5.63
C GLY A 39 -13.10 13.04 4.92
N VAL A 40 -13.53 14.04 4.13
CA VAL A 40 -14.79 14.01 3.39
C VAL A 40 -14.60 13.37 2.02
N ILE A 41 -15.57 12.57 1.58
CA ILE A 41 -15.62 12.07 0.20
C ILE A 41 -15.96 13.24 -0.74
N ILE A 42 -15.05 13.55 -1.66
CA ILE A 42 -15.17 14.65 -2.63
C ILE A 42 -15.35 14.17 -4.07
N ASP A 43 -15.30 12.85 -4.31
CA ASP A 43 -15.66 12.28 -5.61
C ASP A 43 -17.16 12.49 -5.88
N ILE A 44 -17.48 13.50 -6.70
CA ILE A 44 -18.85 13.89 -7.05
C ILE A 44 -19.64 12.79 -7.77
N HIS A 45 -18.98 11.75 -8.26
CA HIS A 45 -19.61 10.61 -8.92
C HIS A 45 -19.84 9.43 -7.97
N HIS A 46 -19.26 9.45 -6.77
CA HIS A 46 -19.45 8.40 -5.78
C HIS A 46 -20.78 8.58 -5.03
N PRO A 47 -21.57 7.52 -4.79
CA PRO A 47 -22.87 7.63 -4.11
C PRO A 47 -22.80 8.29 -2.73
N ASN A 48 -21.70 8.06 -1.98
CA ASN A 48 -21.45 8.64 -0.66
C ASN A 48 -20.75 10.02 -0.70
N CYS A 49 -20.75 10.75 -1.82
CA CYS A 49 -20.16 12.09 -1.88
C CYS A 49 -20.70 13.01 -0.77
N GLY A 50 -19.81 13.67 -0.03
CA GLY A 50 -20.13 14.52 1.11
C GLY A 50 -20.09 13.81 2.47
N GLU A 51 -20.03 12.48 2.51
CA GLU A 51 -19.88 11.73 3.77
C GLU A 51 -18.49 11.90 4.37
N LYS A 52 -18.42 11.98 5.71
CA LYS A 52 -17.17 12.12 6.46
C LYS A 52 -16.72 10.76 7.00
N LEU A 53 -15.49 10.39 6.67
CA LEU A 53 -14.90 9.11 7.04
C LEU A 53 -14.16 9.14 8.39
N SER A 54 -13.74 10.31 8.85
CA SER A 54 -12.85 10.43 10.01
C SER A 54 -13.44 9.79 11.28
N GLY A 55 -12.68 8.89 11.89
CA GLY A 55 -13.07 8.18 13.10
C GLY A 55 -14.15 7.12 12.91
N LYS A 56 -14.68 6.92 11.70
CA LYS A 56 -15.74 5.94 11.41
C LYS A 56 -15.17 4.55 11.09
N ILE A 57 -16.02 3.53 11.18
CA ILE A 57 -15.78 2.21 10.59
C ILE A 57 -16.32 2.27 9.16
N VAL A 58 -15.44 2.19 8.16
CA VAL A 58 -15.85 2.31 6.76
C VAL A 58 -15.86 0.93 6.11
N LEU A 59 -17.03 0.50 5.66
CA LEU A 59 -17.21 -0.71 4.86
C LEU A 59 -17.19 -0.33 3.38
N MET A 60 -16.38 -1.02 2.58
CA MET A 60 -16.45 -0.94 1.12
C MET A 60 -16.03 -2.27 0.47
N PRO A 61 -16.52 -2.63 -0.74
CA PRO A 61 -16.12 -3.85 -1.41
C PRO A 61 -14.60 -3.98 -1.55
N THR A 62 -13.98 -2.94 -2.10
CA THR A 62 -12.52 -2.75 -2.25
C THR A 62 -12.24 -1.26 -2.47
N SER A 63 -10.97 -0.85 -2.49
CA SER A 63 -10.59 0.49 -2.96
C SER A 63 -10.42 0.50 -4.48
N ARG A 64 -10.40 1.68 -5.10
CA ARG A 64 -10.08 1.82 -6.54
C ARG A 64 -9.12 2.97 -6.80
N GLY A 65 -8.56 3.01 -8.01
CA GLY A 65 -7.75 4.14 -8.48
C GLY A 65 -6.24 3.92 -8.39
N SER A 66 -5.53 4.99 -8.02
CA SER A 66 -4.06 5.06 -8.08
C SER A 66 -3.37 4.28 -6.96
N CYS A 67 -2.14 3.80 -7.21
CA CYS A 67 -1.24 3.26 -6.20
C CYS A 67 -1.02 4.23 -5.02
N SER A 68 -1.11 5.54 -5.32
CA SER A 68 -0.96 6.64 -4.35
C SER A 68 -2.08 6.77 -3.33
N GLY A 69 -3.13 5.94 -3.40
CA GLY A 69 -4.14 5.87 -2.34
C GLY A 69 -3.56 5.55 -0.96
N SER A 70 -2.46 4.76 -0.90
CA SER A 70 -1.75 4.46 0.35
C SER A 70 -1.18 5.73 1.00
N GLY A 71 -0.66 6.65 0.20
CA GLY A 71 -0.14 7.94 0.67
C GLY A 71 -1.22 8.91 1.14
N VAL A 72 -2.39 8.91 0.49
CA VAL A 72 -3.53 9.70 0.96
C VAL A 72 -4.02 9.18 2.31
N LEU A 73 -4.11 7.86 2.51
CA LEU A 73 -4.49 7.29 3.80
C LEU A 73 -3.47 7.66 4.90
N LEU A 74 -2.18 7.62 4.58
CA LEU A 74 -1.15 8.08 5.51
C LEU A 74 -1.30 9.58 5.83
N GLN A 75 -1.60 10.41 4.85
CA GLN A 75 -1.86 11.84 5.07
C GLN A 75 -3.07 12.06 5.98
N LEU A 76 -4.19 11.37 5.72
CA LEU A 76 -5.37 11.39 6.59
C LEU A 76 -5.02 11.00 8.02
N ALA A 77 -4.19 9.97 8.20
CA ALA A 77 -3.76 9.50 9.52
C ALA A 77 -2.89 10.53 10.25
N GLN A 78 -1.95 11.16 9.54
CA GLN A 78 -1.10 12.22 10.09
C GLN A 78 -1.90 13.48 10.46
N ASN A 79 -2.91 13.81 9.66
CA ASN A 79 -3.83 14.93 9.90
C ASN A 79 -4.88 14.64 11.00
N GLY A 80 -5.02 13.39 11.46
CA GLY A 80 -6.05 13.00 12.43
C GLY A 80 -7.46 12.87 11.83
N ASN A 81 -7.54 12.72 10.50
CA ASN A 81 -8.79 12.62 9.74
C ASN A 81 -9.06 11.22 9.16
N ALA A 82 -8.21 10.23 9.46
CA ALA A 82 -8.39 8.87 8.97
C ALA A 82 -9.66 8.19 9.55
N PRO A 83 -10.23 7.21 8.83
CA PRO A 83 -11.15 6.23 9.41
C PRO A 83 -10.54 5.57 10.64
N ALA A 84 -11.37 5.15 11.60
CA ALA A 84 -10.91 4.32 12.70
C ALA A 84 -10.69 2.87 12.26
N ALA A 85 -11.50 2.41 11.30
CA ALA A 85 -11.35 1.12 10.65
C ALA A 85 -11.74 1.16 9.16
N LEU A 86 -11.09 0.32 8.36
CA LEU A 86 -11.45 -0.02 7.00
C LEU A 86 -11.80 -1.51 6.95
N ILE A 87 -12.97 -1.85 6.41
CA ILE A 87 -13.43 -3.22 6.32
C ILE A 87 -13.77 -3.53 4.86
N PHE A 88 -13.04 -4.48 4.29
CA PHE A 88 -13.16 -4.88 2.88
C PHE A 88 -13.89 -6.22 2.73
N ARG A 89 -14.64 -6.36 1.63
CA ARG A 89 -15.22 -7.65 1.22
C ARG A 89 -14.27 -8.44 0.30
N GLU A 90 -13.55 -7.73 -0.55
CA GLU A 90 -12.69 -8.26 -1.59
C GLU A 90 -11.21 -8.04 -1.23
N THR A 91 -10.31 -8.51 -2.09
CA THR A 91 -8.88 -8.21 -1.94
C THR A 91 -8.64 -6.71 -2.11
N GLU A 92 -7.86 -6.15 -1.19
CA GLU A 92 -7.47 -4.74 -1.19
C GLU A 92 -6.06 -4.66 -0.63
N ASP A 93 -5.16 -4.01 -1.37
CA ASP A 93 -3.74 -3.94 -1.03
C ASP A 93 -3.28 -2.49 -0.74
N ILE A 94 -3.94 -1.49 -1.33
CA ILE A 94 -3.45 -0.11 -1.38
C ILE A 94 -3.65 0.58 -0.03
N LEU A 95 -4.89 0.63 0.44
CA LEU A 95 -5.24 1.23 1.72
C LEU A 95 -4.74 0.36 2.87
N THR A 96 -4.76 -0.96 2.69
CA THR A 96 -4.20 -1.92 3.65
C THR A 96 -2.72 -1.62 3.90
N LEU A 97 -1.91 -1.43 2.85
CA LEU A 97 -0.51 -1.01 3.01
C LEU A 97 -0.38 0.37 3.67
N GLY A 98 -1.20 1.34 3.27
CA GLY A 98 -1.20 2.67 3.87
C GLY A 98 -1.40 2.64 5.39
N ALA A 99 -2.33 1.79 5.87
CA ALA A 99 -2.57 1.58 7.29
C ALA A 99 -1.40 0.88 8.00
N MET A 100 -0.79 -0.14 7.37
CA MET A 100 0.38 -0.82 7.94
C MET A 100 1.56 0.15 8.15
N ILE A 101 1.75 1.09 7.22
CA ILE A 101 2.79 2.12 7.30
C ILE A 101 2.45 3.17 8.36
N ALA A 102 1.20 3.61 8.41
CA ALA A 102 0.71 4.52 9.44
C ALA A 102 0.97 3.95 10.84
N GLU A 103 0.68 2.67 11.07
CA GLU A 103 0.97 1.96 12.33
C GLU A 103 2.48 1.89 12.60
N ARG A 104 3.24 1.22 11.71
CA ARG A 104 4.65 0.84 11.98
C ARG A 104 5.62 2.01 11.99
N LEU A 105 5.36 3.02 11.17
CA LEU A 105 6.25 4.15 11.02
C LEU A 105 5.73 5.40 11.72
N PHE A 106 4.43 5.56 11.96
CA PHE A 106 3.90 6.84 12.45
C PHE A 106 3.05 6.74 13.71
N ASP A 107 2.91 5.55 14.31
CA ASP A 107 2.09 5.32 15.51
C ASP A 107 0.64 5.82 15.31
N LYS A 108 0.11 5.56 14.10
CA LYS A 108 -1.26 5.90 13.70
C LYS A 108 -1.99 4.62 13.34
N ASN A 109 -2.86 4.18 14.25
CA ASN A 109 -3.58 2.91 14.10
C ASN A 109 -4.90 3.12 13.34
N ILE A 110 -5.10 2.33 12.29
CA ILE A 110 -6.34 2.22 11.52
C ILE A 110 -6.60 0.73 11.41
N ALA A 111 -7.67 0.22 12.02
CA ALA A 111 -7.97 -1.20 11.90
C ALA A 111 -8.24 -1.54 10.43
N VAL A 112 -7.70 -2.66 9.94
CA VAL A 112 -8.00 -3.12 8.57
C VAL A 112 -8.44 -4.56 8.61
N LEU A 113 -9.67 -4.82 8.18
CA LEU A 113 -10.26 -6.15 8.13
C LEU A 113 -10.62 -6.55 6.71
N ARG A 114 -10.58 -7.85 6.42
CA ARG A 114 -11.25 -8.46 5.27
C ARG A 114 -12.23 -9.51 5.76
N LEU A 115 -13.48 -9.38 5.34
CA LEU A 115 -14.59 -10.24 5.75
C LEU A 115 -15.17 -10.96 4.54
N VAL A 116 -15.48 -12.25 4.69
CA VAL A 116 -16.23 -12.99 3.66
C VAL A 116 -17.62 -12.38 3.45
N PRO A 117 -18.22 -12.53 2.25
CA PRO A 117 -19.49 -11.86 1.91
C PRO A 117 -20.60 -12.04 2.94
N LYS A 118 -20.70 -13.21 3.57
CA LYS A 118 -21.71 -13.48 4.60
C LYS A 118 -21.59 -12.57 5.81
N ILE A 119 -20.39 -12.39 6.35
CA ILE A 119 -20.16 -11.55 7.54
C ILE A 119 -20.24 -10.07 7.15
N TYR A 120 -19.63 -9.72 6.01
CA TYR A 120 -19.67 -8.36 5.46
C TYR A 120 -21.12 -7.86 5.29
N ASN A 121 -21.99 -8.67 4.66
CA ASN A 121 -23.38 -8.29 4.40
C ASN A 121 -24.22 -8.21 5.68
N LEU A 122 -23.87 -8.94 6.74
CA LEU A 122 -24.54 -8.78 8.03
C LEU A 122 -24.12 -7.46 8.69
N LEU A 123 -22.83 -7.14 8.65
CA LEU A 123 -22.29 -5.92 9.23
C LEU A 123 -22.76 -4.65 8.49
N SER A 124 -23.00 -4.73 7.18
CA SER A 124 -23.46 -3.58 6.39
C SER A 124 -24.85 -3.07 6.74
N GLU A 125 -25.67 -3.88 7.41
CA GLU A 125 -27.01 -3.47 7.88
C GLU A 125 -26.97 -2.78 9.26
N GLU A 126 -25.79 -2.73 9.89
CA GLU A 126 -25.61 -2.22 11.25
C GLU A 126 -25.22 -0.74 11.25
N LYS A 127 -25.60 -0.03 12.33
CA LYS A 127 -25.28 1.40 12.50
C LYS A 127 -23.90 1.65 13.11
N SER A 128 -23.41 0.69 13.88
CA SER A 128 -22.17 0.80 14.64
C SER A 128 -21.61 -0.60 14.91
N ALA A 129 -20.31 -0.69 15.09
CA ALA A 129 -19.65 -1.91 15.52
C ALA A 129 -18.48 -1.59 16.44
N LYS A 130 -18.05 -2.63 17.16
CA LYS A 130 -16.87 -2.58 18.02
C LYS A 130 -15.86 -3.63 17.57
N ILE A 131 -14.59 -3.23 17.48
CA ILE A 131 -13.44 -4.11 17.29
C ILE A 131 -12.61 -4.02 18.57
N ASP A 132 -12.44 -5.13 19.28
CA ASP A 132 -11.55 -5.20 20.44
C ASP A 132 -11.05 -6.63 20.66
N ASN A 133 -9.82 -6.79 21.15
CA ASN A 133 -9.27 -8.10 21.53
C ASN A 133 -9.44 -9.20 20.46
N LEU A 134 -9.16 -8.87 19.19
CA LEU A 134 -9.34 -9.77 18.04
C LEU A 134 -10.80 -10.25 17.87
N LYS A 135 -11.77 -9.42 18.20
CA LYS A 135 -13.19 -9.70 18.01
C LYS A 135 -13.87 -8.53 17.34
N LEU A 136 -14.83 -8.87 16.48
CA LEU A 136 -15.77 -7.93 15.88
C LEU A 136 -17.15 -8.16 16.49
N HIS A 137 -17.69 -7.12 17.10
CA HIS A 137 -18.97 -7.09 17.80
C HIS A 137 -19.93 -6.14 17.07
N PHE A 138 -21.14 -6.62 16.78
CA PHE A 138 -22.23 -5.80 16.26
C PHE A 138 -23.57 -6.46 16.59
N SER A 139 -24.58 -5.66 16.96
CA SER A 139 -25.87 -6.17 17.42
C SER A 139 -25.72 -7.30 18.48
N ASN A 140 -26.22 -8.51 18.21
CA ASN A 140 -26.06 -9.70 19.07
C ASN A 140 -25.05 -10.71 18.48
N THR A 141 -24.20 -10.25 17.56
CA THR A 141 -23.22 -11.07 16.84
C THR A 141 -21.81 -10.78 17.35
N LEU A 142 -21.04 -11.85 17.49
CA LEU A 142 -19.62 -11.82 17.84
C LEU A 142 -18.89 -12.70 16.84
N ILE A 143 -17.87 -12.14 16.20
CA ILE A 143 -17.02 -12.80 15.22
C ILE A 143 -15.58 -12.77 15.74
N ASP A 144 -14.94 -13.93 15.84
CA ASP A 144 -13.50 -13.99 16.11
C ASP A 144 -12.72 -13.54 14.87
N LEU A 145 -11.72 -12.68 15.08
CA LEU A 145 -10.83 -12.17 14.04
C LEU A 145 -9.51 -12.91 14.07
N PHE A 146 -9.02 -13.28 12.89
CA PHE A 146 -7.78 -14.03 12.73
C PHE A 146 -6.69 -13.16 12.14
N GLN A 147 -5.46 -13.41 12.54
CA GLN A 147 -4.31 -12.76 11.93
C GLN A 147 -3.81 -13.58 10.74
N PRO A 148 -3.18 -12.94 9.74
CA PRO A 148 -2.60 -13.66 8.61
C PRO A 148 -1.53 -14.66 9.07
N ALA A 149 -1.53 -15.86 8.49
CA ALA A 149 -0.61 -16.94 8.82
C ALA A 149 0.80 -16.67 8.23
N LEU A 150 1.60 -15.88 8.94
CA LEU A 150 2.94 -15.50 8.49
C LEU A 150 3.95 -16.66 8.51
N ASP A 151 3.70 -17.68 9.30
CA ASP A 151 4.53 -18.88 9.45
C ASP A 151 4.40 -19.84 8.25
N GLU A 152 3.34 -19.72 7.45
CA GLU A 152 3.16 -20.48 6.21
C GLU A 152 3.98 -19.92 5.03
N ILE A 153 4.57 -18.72 5.17
CA ILE A 153 5.38 -18.11 4.12
C ILE A 153 6.78 -18.73 4.12
N HIS A 154 7.15 -19.34 3.00
CA HIS A 154 8.48 -19.88 2.80
C HIS A 154 9.51 -18.75 2.62
N LEU A 155 10.29 -18.53 3.68
CA LEU A 155 11.37 -17.55 3.73
C LEU A 155 12.74 -18.22 3.56
N SER A 156 13.59 -17.63 2.71
CA SER A 156 15.00 -18.01 2.60
C SER A 156 15.78 -17.64 3.87
N ASN A 157 17.01 -18.15 4.00
CA ASN A 157 17.88 -17.74 5.11
C ASN A 157 18.19 -16.24 5.10
N SER A 158 18.25 -15.62 3.91
CA SER A 158 18.44 -14.17 3.79
C SER A 158 17.20 -13.41 4.28
N ASP A 159 16.01 -13.86 3.87
CA ASP A 159 14.74 -13.26 4.30
C ASP A 159 14.59 -13.29 5.83
N LYS A 160 14.94 -14.41 6.47
CA LYS A 160 14.89 -14.57 7.92
C LYS A 160 15.85 -13.62 8.65
N LYS A 161 17.05 -13.38 8.11
CA LYS A 161 18.01 -12.41 8.68
C LYS A 161 17.50 -10.98 8.58
N MET A 162 16.96 -10.62 7.42
CA MET A 162 16.34 -9.30 7.22
C MET A 162 15.16 -9.10 8.19
N LEU A 163 14.30 -10.11 8.36
CA LEU A 163 13.17 -10.10 9.30
C LEU A 163 13.61 -10.08 10.78
N ALA A 164 14.74 -10.70 11.11
CA ALA A 164 15.35 -10.62 12.45
C ALA A 164 15.94 -9.23 12.75
N GLY A 165 16.22 -8.43 11.72
CA GLY A 165 16.78 -7.08 11.83
C GLY A 165 18.29 -6.99 11.65
N ASP A 166 18.95 -8.06 11.18
CA ASP A 166 20.40 -8.11 10.94
C ASP A 166 20.85 -7.05 9.91
N ASN A 167 19.96 -6.61 9.04
CA ASN A 167 20.19 -5.62 8.00
C ASN A 167 19.70 -4.20 8.38
N GLY A 168 19.39 -3.97 9.65
CA GLY A 168 18.95 -2.68 10.15
C GLY A 168 17.44 -2.52 10.22
N LYS A 169 17.00 -1.50 10.97
CA LYS A 169 15.59 -1.29 11.33
C LYS A 169 14.69 -1.04 10.11
N ALA A 170 15.18 -0.29 9.12
CA ALA A 170 14.42 0.01 7.91
C ALA A 170 14.12 -1.26 7.09
N VAL A 171 15.11 -2.12 6.90
CA VAL A 171 14.97 -3.40 6.20
C VAL A 171 14.07 -4.37 6.98
N LYS A 172 14.18 -4.37 8.32
CA LYS A 172 13.30 -5.18 9.17
C LYS A 172 11.82 -4.84 8.93
N ILE A 173 11.47 -3.55 9.00
CA ILE A 173 10.09 -3.09 8.77
C ILE A 173 9.64 -3.44 7.35
N ALA A 174 10.50 -3.22 6.35
CA ALA A 174 10.21 -3.59 4.97
C ALA A 174 9.85 -5.09 4.85
N MET A 175 10.63 -5.98 5.49
CA MET A 175 10.36 -7.42 5.47
C MET A 175 9.11 -7.83 6.25
N GLU A 176 8.84 -7.20 7.39
CA GLU A 176 7.59 -7.45 8.15
C GLU A 176 6.36 -7.12 7.28
N VAL A 177 6.39 -5.98 6.59
CA VAL A 177 5.32 -5.57 5.68
C VAL A 177 5.24 -6.48 4.45
N LEU A 178 6.36 -6.87 3.85
CA LEU A 178 6.40 -7.83 2.73
C LEU A 178 5.77 -9.18 3.10
N CYS A 179 6.06 -9.71 4.30
CA CYS A 179 5.47 -10.95 4.77
C CYS A 179 3.96 -10.79 5.00
N LEU A 180 3.53 -9.69 5.63
CA LEU A 180 2.12 -9.44 5.86
C LEU A 180 1.33 -9.27 4.55
N MET A 181 1.89 -8.57 3.58
CA MET A 181 1.32 -8.43 2.24
C MET A 181 1.33 -9.76 1.48
N ALA A 182 2.38 -10.57 1.61
CA ALA A 182 2.40 -11.91 1.01
C ALA A 182 1.26 -12.78 1.53
N ALA A 183 1.04 -12.83 2.85
CA ALA A 183 -0.10 -13.53 3.42
C ALA A 183 -1.45 -12.93 2.96
N ALA A 184 -1.57 -11.59 2.91
CA ALA A 184 -2.78 -10.91 2.44
C ALA A 184 -3.12 -11.21 0.96
N GLN A 185 -2.09 -11.49 0.16
CA GLN A 185 -2.17 -11.85 -1.25
C GLN A 185 -2.19 -13.36 -1.50
N ASN A 186 -2.28 -14.17 -0.44
CA ASN A 186 -2.23 -15.64 -0.47
C ASN A 186 -0.97 -16.18 -1.19
N ALA A 187 0.16 -15.50 -1.05
CA ALA A 187 1.44 -15.96 -1.56
C ALA A 187 2.10 -16.91 -0.55
N ASP A 188 2.60 -18.05 -1.05
CA ASP A 188 3.26 -19.07 -0.24
C ASP A 188 4.75 -18.79 0.00
N LYS A 189 5.34 -17.85 -0.75
CA LYS A 189 6.76 -17.50 -0.69
C LYS A 189 7.04 -16.11 -1.24
N LEU A 190 8.25 -15.62 -0.97
CA LEU A 190 8.82 -14.46 -1.64
C LEU A 190 9.75 -14.90 -2.78
N ILE A 191 9.82 -14.14 -3.87
CA ILE A 191 10.73 -14.34 -4.99
C ILE A 191 11.69 -13.17 -5.14
N ASP A 192 12.82 -13.42 -5.81
CA ASP A 192 13.78 -12.39 -6.16
C ASP A 192 13.24 -11.49 -7.28
N VAL A 193 13.48 -10.20 -7.15
CA VAL A 193 13.33 -9.23 -8.24
C VAL A 193 14.69 -8.66 -8.62
N SER A 194 14.90 -8.42 -9.91
CA SER A 194 16.21 -7.99 -10.42
C SER A 194 16.39 -6.47 -10.40
N ARG A 195 15.30 -5.69 -10.40
CA ARG A 195 15.33 -4.23 -10.49
C ARG A 195 14.04 -3.59 -9.97
N GLY A 196 14.11 -2.33 -9.59
CA GLY A 196 12.99 -1.54 -9.08
C GLY A 196 12.73 -0.25 -9.86
N HIS A 197 11.53 0.30 -9.69
CA HIS A 197 11.18 1.65 -10.10
C HIS A 197 10.27 2.26 -9.03
N ILE A 198 10.77 3.27 -8.31
CA ILE A 198 10.04 3.95 -7.23
C ILE A 198 8.97 4.84 -7.84
N ASP A 199 7.71 4.56 -7.50
CA ASP A 199 6.51 5.29 -7.87
C ASP A 199 6.17 6.37 -6.84
N GLY A 200 6.32 6.06 -5.53
CA GLY A 200 5.95 6.92 -4.40
C GLY A 200 6.74 8.23 -4.23
N CYS A 201 7.45 8.70 -5.26
CA CYS A 201 8.27 9.92 -5.28
C CYS A 201 7.55 11.19 -5.76
N ILE A 202 6.25 11.10 -6.09
CA ILE A 202 5.41 12.28 -6.35
C ILE A 202 5.06 12.93 -5.01
N LEU A 203 5.28 14.25 -4.90
CA LEU A 203 4.80 15.02 -3.75
C LEU A 203 3.32 15.32 -3.95
N ALA A 204 2.52 14.31 -3.68
CA ALA A 204 1.08 14.42 -3.60
C ALA A 204 0.65 15.20 -2.35
N HIS A 205 1.18 14.73 -1.21
CA HIS A 205 0.97 15.29 0.11
C HIS A 205 2.27 15.18 0.91
N ASP A 206 2.34 15.90 2.04
CA ASP A 206 3.52 15.92 2.90
C ASP A 206 3.86 14.52 3.45
N ALA A 207 2.89 13.63 3.56
CA ALA A 207 3.07 12.22 3.95
C ALA A 207 4.12 11.47 3.11
N ASN A 208 4.18 11.69 1.79
CA ASN A 208 5.19 11.07 0.93
C ASN A 208 6.62 11.52 1.32
N LEU A 209 6.79 12.82 1.59
CA LEU A 209 8.05 13.37 2.07
C LEU A 209 8.41 12.82 3.46
N HIS A 210 7.47 12.84 4.39
CA HIS A 210 7.68 12.32 5.75
C HIS A 210 8.06 10.84 5.73
N PHE A 211 7.45 10.02 4.88
CA PHE A 211 7.82 8.62 4.68
C PHE A 211 9.27 8.49 4.18
N ALA A 212 9.61 9.18 3.08
CA ALA A 212 10.92 9.04 2.47
C ALA A 212 12.05 9.51 3.40
N GLU A 213 11.89 10.65 4.07
CA GLU A 213 12.90 11.14 5.02
C GLU A 213 13.01 10.23 6.25
N LYS A 214 11.88 9.73 6.78
CA LYS A 214 11.90 8.80 7.91
C LYS A 214 12.63 7.49 7.57
N MET A 215 12.39 6.95 6.38
CA MET A 215 13.10 5.75 5.90
C MET A 215 14.60 6.04 5.75
N LEU A 216 14.98 7.21 5.24
CA LEU A 216 16.37 7.60 5.08
C LEU A 216 17.07 7.74 6.43
N ASP A 217 16.42 8.40 7.39
CA ASP A 217 16.92 8.58 8.76
C ASP A 217 17.11 7.25 9.49
N MET A 218 16.33 6.23 9.10
CA MET A 218 16.47 4.85 9.59
C MET A 218 17.56 4.05 8.87
N GLY A 219 18.28 4.66 7.93
CA GLY A 219 19.37 4.04 7.17
C GLY A 219 18.91 3.18 5.99
N ALA A 220 17.74 3.48 5.42
CA ALA A 220 17.28 2.78 4.21
C ALA A 220 18.27 2.93 3.05
N SER A 221 18.49 1.85 2.32
CA SER A 221 19.27 1.82 1.08
C SER A 221 18.70 0.75 0.16
N VAL A 222 18.60 1.04 -1.13
CA VAL A 222 18.23 0.03 -2.15
C VAL A 222 19.40 -0.94 -2.39
N ILE A 223 19.09 -2.19 -2.70
CA ILE A 223 20.11 -3.24 -2.97
C ILE A 223 20.05 -3.80 -4.39
N ILE A 224 18.99 -3.48 -5.12
CA ILE A 224 18.84 -3.79 -6.55
C ILE A 224 18.93 -2.48 -7.35
N PRO A 225 19.27 -2.52 -8.66
CA PRO A 225 19.19 -1.35 -9.51
C PRO A 225 17.77 -0.74 -9.47
N THR A 226 17.66 0.49 -8.99
CA THR A 226 16.37 1.14 -8.78
C THR A 226 16.34 2.51 -9.42
N THR A 227 15.31 2.79 -10.21
CA THR A 227 15.09 4.07 -10.88
C THR A 227 13.96 4.84 -10.19
N ILE A 228 13.82 6.14 -10.48
CA ILE A 228 12.83 7.02 -9.84
C ILE A 228 11.83 7.50 -10.90
N ASN A 229 10.54 7.43 -10.57
CA ASN A 229 9.44 7.97 -11.38
C ASN A 229 9.54 9.50 -11.48
N ALA A 230 8.74 10.12 -12.34
CA ALA A 230 8.55 11.55 -12.41
C ALA A 230 8.22 12.12 -11.02
N ILE A 231 8.68 13.34 -10.78
CA ILE A 231 8.45 14.06 -9.54
C ILE A 231 7.66 15.34 -9.82
N SER A 232 7.16 16.00 -8.77
CA SER A 232 6.25 17.15 -8.91
C SER A 232 6.90 18.43 -9.47
N VAL A 233 8.22 18.45 -9.72
CA VAL A 233 8.93 19.63 -10.20
C VAL A 233 10.11 19.29 -11.11
N ASP A 234 10.47 20.20 -12.00
CA ASP A 234 11.79 20.19 -12.64
C ASP A 234 12.85 20.55 -11.59
N ARG A 235 13.66 19.58 -11.15
CA ARG A 235 14.65 19.77 -10.07
C ARG A 235 15.62 20.91 -10.34
N GLU A 236 15.99 21.12 -11.60
CA GLU A 236 17.01 22.10 -11.97
C GLU A 236 16.40 23.49 -12.17
N ASN A 237 15.13 23.57 -12.58
CA ASN A 237 14.53 24.82 -13.05
C ASN A 237 13.28 25.29 -12.28
N TRP A 238 12.77 24.56 -11.28
CA TRP A 238 11.51 24.93 -10.62
C TRP A 238 11.51 26.36 -10.06
N LYS A 239 12.67 26.85 -9.59
CA LYS A 239 12.83 28.23 -9.11
C LYS A 239 12.63 29.26 -10.21
N SER A 240 13.21 29.03 -11.39
CA SER A 240 13.08 29.94 -12.54
C SER A 240 11.70 29.85 -13.20
N GLN A 241 11.01 28.71 -13.05
CA GLN A 241 9.61 28.53 -13.45
C GLN A 241 8.61 29.21 -12.51
N GLY A 242 9.07 29.81 -11.40
CA GLY A 242 8.20 30.50 -10.44
C GLY A 242 7.38 29.57 -9.54
N VAL A 243 7.77 28.29 -9.42
CA VAL A 243 7.13 27.37 -8.49
C VAL A 243 7.32 27.86 -7.05
N ALA A 244 6.25 27.83 -6.25
CA ALA A 244 6.28 28.28 -4.87
C ALA A 244 7.39 27.57 -4.08
N PRO A 245 8.21 28.30 -3.28
CA PRO A 245 9.34 27.71 -2.55
C PRO A 245 9.01 26.52 -1.65
N ASP A 246 7.83 26.52 -1.02
CA ASP A 246 7.38 25.41 -0.18
C ASP A 246 7.20 24.13 -1.01
N LEU A 247 6.40 24.20 -2.09
CA LEU A 247 6.14 23.07 -2.99
C LEU A 247 7.44 22.56 -3.65
N GLY A 248 8.22 23.46 -4.23
CA GLY A 248 9.46 23.10 -4.93
C GLY A 248 10.53 22.54 -3.98
N GLY A 249 10.65 23.11 -2.79
CA GLY A 249 11.57 22.64 -1.76
C GLY A 249 11.22 21.25 -1.25
N LYS A 250 9.94 21.00 -0.92
CA LYS A 250 9.46 19.69 -0.47
C LYS A 250 9.61 18.62 -1.56
N ALA A 251 9.26 18.93 -2.81
CA ALA A 251 9.34 17.97 -3.91
C ALA A 251 10.81 17.60 -4.22
N SER A 252 11.72 18.58 -4.16
CA SER A 252 13.15 18.32 -4.31
C SER A 252 13.69 17.45 -3.17
N ARG A 253 13.31 17.72 -1.92
CA ARG A 253 13.74 16.92 -0.76
C ARG A 253 13.24 15.47 -0.83
N LEU A 254 12.02 15.26 -1.31
CA LEU A 254 11.47 13.92 -1.54
C LEU A 254 12.34 13.14 -2.52
N ALA A 255 12.68 13.75 -3.67
CA ALA A 255 13.60 13.15 -4.63
C ALA A 255 15.00 12.91 -4.04
N ASP A 256 15.54 13.88 -3.29
CA ASP A 256 16.85 13.78 -2.64
C ASP A 256 16.90 12.60 -1.67
N ALA A 257 15.82 12.32 -0.94
CA ALA A 257 15.76 11.22 0.00
C ALA A 257 15.99 9.87 -0.72
N TYR A 258 15.25 9.61 -1.80
CA TYR A 258 15.43 8.38 -2.60
C TYR A 258 16.80 8.29 -3.29
N VAL A 259 17.35 9.41 -3.78
CA VAL A 259 18.70 9.44 -4.36
C VAL A 259 19.75 9.10 -3.31
N LYS A 260 19.63 9.61 -2.07
CA LYS A 260 20.54 9.28 -0.96
C LYS A 260 20.43 7.83 -0.52
N MET A 261 19.28 7.18 -0.72
CA MET A 261 19.10 5.74 -0.53
C MET A 261 19.71 4.90 -1.67
N GLY A 262 20.28 5.52 -2.71
CA GLY A 262 20.95 4.83 -3.81
C GLY A 262 20.11 4.64 -5.08
N ALA A 263 18.91 5.23 -5.17
CA ALA A 263 18.12 5.17 -6.40
C ALA A 263 18.67 6.11 -7.49
N TYR A 264 18.64 5.66 -8.74
CA TYR A 264 19.11 6.41 -9.91
C TYR A 264 18.10 7.51 -10.30
N PRO A 265 18.53 8.78 -10.41
CA PRO A 265 17.67 9.94 -10.62
C PRO A 265 17.17 10.08 -12.07
N THR A 266 16.33 9.15 -12.53
CA THR A 266 15.80 9.13 -13.91
C THR A 266 14.59 10.03 -14.13
N PHE A 267 13.81 10.29 -13.08
CA PHE A 267 12.65 11.18 -13.05
C PHE A 267 11.67 11.03 -14.23
N THR A 268 11.24 9.80 -14.50
CA THR A 268 10.32 9.51 -15.62
C THR A 268 9.30 8.43 -15.27
N CYS A 269 8.03 8.64 -15.62
CA CYS A 269 6.97 7.63 -15.57
C CYS A 269 7.02 6.65 -16.74
N ALA A 270 7.97 6.84 -17.65
CA ALA A 270 8.20 5.97 -18.79
C ALA A 270 9.56 5.27 -18.67
N PRO A 271 9.80 4.43 -17.62
CA PRO A 271 11.07 3.73 -17.45
C PRO A 271 11.37 2.76 -18.61
N TYR A 272 10.34 2.34 -19.34
CA TYR A 272 10.45 1.54 -20.56
C TYR A 272 11.09 2.29 -21.76
N LEU A 273 11.31 3.60 -21.65
CA LEU A 273 12.07 4.38 -22.64
C LEU A 273 13.56 4.53 -22.27
N LEU A 274 13.97 4.05 -21.09
CA LEU A 274 15.36 4.07 -20.65
C LEU A 274 16.17 2.97 -21.35
N ASN A 275 17.50 3.12 -21.38
CA ASN A 275 18.39 2.16 -22.04
C ASN A 275 18.37 0.74 -21.41
N SER A 276 18.05 0.64 -20.12
CA SER A 276 18.04 -0.62 -19.37
C SER A 276 16.61 -1.16 -19.22
N ILE A 277 16.03 -1.62 -20.34
CA ILE A 277 14.70 -2.23 -20.33
C ILE A 277 14.74 -3.66 -19.76
N PRO A 278 13.65 -4.13 -19.11
CA PRO A 278 13.48 -5.52 -18.72
C PRO A 278 13.43 -6.47 -19.92
N VAL A 279 13.75 -7.74 -19.69
CA VAL A 279 13.64 -8.81 -20.69
C VAL A 279 12.47 -9.76 -20.40
N LYS A 280 12.09 -10.56 -21.41
CA LYS A 280 11.00 -11.53 -21.29
C LYS A 280 11.26 -12.52 -20.15
N GLY A 281 10.28 -12.68 -19.27
CA GLY A 281 10.31 -13.58 -18.12
C GLY A 281 11.01 -13.00 -16.87
N GLU A 282 11.64 -11.83 -16.97
CA GLU A 282 12.31 -11.19 -15.84
C GLU A 282 11.30 -10.74 -14.78
N ALA A 283 11.52 -11.12 -13.52
CA ALA A 283 10.77 -10.60 -12.37
C ALA A 283 11.37 -9.27 -11.90
N ILE A 284 10.56 -8.21 -11.93
CA ILE A 284 10.96 -6.84 -11.56
C ILE A 284 9.97 -6.28 -10.53
N GLY A 285 10.35 -5.19 -9.86
CA GLY A 285 9.53 -4.42 -8.92
C GLY A 285 9.22 -3.03 -9.45
N TRP A 286 8.40 -2.94 -10.49
CA TRP A 286 7.85 -1.67 -11.00
C TRP A 286 6.41 -1.54 -10.54
N SER A 287 6.05 -0.42 -9.91
CA SER A 287 4.70 -0.22 -9.36
C SER A 287 3.84 0.75 -10.17
N GLU A 288 4.48 1.64 -10.93
CA GLU A 288 3.81 2.67 -11.73
C GLU A 288 2.90 2.04 -12.80
N SER A 289 1.66 2.52 -12.90
CA SER A 289 0.56 1.82 -13.58
C SER A 289 0.79 1.59 -15.08
N ASN A 290 1.25 2.60 -15.83
CA ASN A 290 1.58 2.43 -17.26
C ASN A 290 2.80 1.53 -17.45
N ALA A 291 3.81 1.66 -16.59
CA ALA A 291 5.05 0.91 -16.65
C ALA A 291 4.81 -0.59 -16.38
N VAL A 292 3.94 -0.91 -15.42
CA VAL A 292 3.48 -2.27 -15.12
C VAL A 292 2.84 -2.90 -16.34
N ILE A 293 1.87 -2.21 -16.97
CA ILE A 293 1.18 -2.74 -18.16
C ILE A 293 2.17 -2.95 -19.29
N TYR A 294 3.04 -1.97 -19.57
CA TYR A 294 4.02 -2.05 -20.64
C TYR A 294 5.01 -3.20 -20.42
N ALA A 295 5.56 -3.34 -19.21
CA ALA A 295 6.50 -4.40 -18.87
C ALA A 295 5.88 -5.79 -19.05
N ASN A 296 4.63 -5.98 -18.61
CA ASN A 296 3.94 -7.27 -18.73
C ASN A 296 3.53 -7.59 -20.16
N SER A 297 2.96 -6.63 -20.89
CA SER A 297 2.34 -6.87 -22.20
C SER A 297 3.31 -6.75 -23.37
N VAL A 298 4.28 -5.84 -23.30
CA VAL A 298 5.22 -5.58 -24.42
C VAL A 298 6.52 -6.34 -24.24
N PHE A 299 7.14 -6.27 -23.07
CA PHE A 299 8.40 -6.97 -22.81
C PHE A 299 8.22 -8.42 -22.38
N GLY A 300 7.03 -8.77 -21.84
CA GLY A 300 6.80 -10.07 -21.23
C GLY A 300 7.58 -10.26 -19.92
N ALA A 301 8.03 -9.17 -19.29
CA ALA A 301 8.51 -9.18 -17.92
C ALA A 301 7.34 -9.39 -16.96
N ARG A 302 7.63 -9.54 -15.67
CA ARG A 302 6.65 -9.84 -14.63
C ARG A 302 6.77 -8.81 -13.51
N THR A 303 5.70 -8.07 -13.25
CA THR A 303 5.60 -7.12 -12.15
C THR A 303 4.14 -6.84 -11.82
N GLN A 304 3.79 -6.77 -10.55
CA GLN A 304 2.44 -6.40 -10.13
C GLN A 304 2.32 -4.89 -10.00
N LYS A 305 1.11 -4.38 -10.11
CA LYS A 305 0.79 -3.02 -9.67
C LYS A 305 0.77 -3.03 -8.14
N HIS A 306 1.86 -2.61 -7.52
CA HIS A 306 1.94 -2.50 -6.07
C HIS A 306 1.57 -1.09 -5.59
N PRO A 307 1.10 -0.93 -4.35
CA PRO A 307 0.84 0.41 -3.81
C PRO A 307 2.12 1.20 -3.58
N ASP A 308 2.02 2.53 -3.54
CA ASP A 308 3.16 3.40 -3.20
C ASP A 308 3.73 2.98 -1.84
N TYR A 309 5.05 3.15 -1.68
CA TYR A 309 5.88 2.74 -0.54
C TYR A 309 6.32 1.27 -0.57
N PHE A 310 5.53 0.37 -1.15
CA PHE A 310 5.90 -1.04 -1.28
C PHE A 310 7.06 -1.23 -2.26
N ASP A 311 7.11 -0.39 -3.29
CA ASP A 311 8.21 -0.29 -4.25
C ASP A 311 9.58 -0.10 -3.59
N LEU A 312 9.68 0.76 -2.56
CA LEU A 312 10.89 0.97 -1.79
C LEU A 312 11.23 -0.29 -0.99
N PHE A 313 10.25 -0.93 -0.36
CA PHE A 313 10.49 -2.16 0.40
C PHE A 313 10.99 -3.29 -0.50
N ILE A 314 10.43 -3.42 -1.70
CA ILE A 314 10.92 -4.34 -2.73
C ILE A 314 12.35 -3.98 -3.13
N ALA A 315 12.66 -2.71 -3.37
CA ALA A 315 13.99 -2.25 -3.77
C ALA A 315 15.07 -2.45 -2.69
N MET A 316 14.71 -2.30 -1.42
CA MET A 316 15.60 -2.48 -0.27
C MET A 316 15.90 -3.94 0.05
N THR A 317 14.99 -4.84 -0.28
CA THR A 317 15.09 -6.26 0.06
C THR A 317 15.44 -7.13 -1.13
N GLY A 318 15.13 -6.68 -2.35
CA GLY A 318 15.17 -7.48 -3.56
C GLY A 318 14.07 -8.54 -3.63
N ARG A 319 13.02 -8.42 -2.81
CA ARG A 319 11.99 -9.46 -2.63
C ARG A 319 10.59 -8.92 -2.90
N THR A 320 9.73 -9.77 -3.44
CA THR A 320 8.29 -9.48 -3.63
C THR A 320 7.46 -10.75 -3.40
N PRO A 321 6.18 -10.65 -2.99
CA PRO A 321 5.28 -11.80 -2.92
C PRO A 321 5.12 -12.52 -4.26
N ASN A 322 5.24 -13.85 -4.25
CA ASN A 322 5.06 -14.68 -5.44
C ASN A 322 3.57 -14.91 -5.74
N THR A 323 2.91 -13.95 -6.35
CA THR A 323 1.47 -13.99 -6.64
C THR A 323 1.13 -13.23 -7.93
N GLY A 324 -0.15 -13.28 -8.33
CA GLY A 324 -0.67 -12.57 -9.49
C GLY A 324 0.16 -12.84 -10.75
N VAL A 325 0.61 -11.79 -11.44
CA VAL A 325 1.31 -11.90 -12.74
C VAL A 325 2.76 -12.41 -12.66
N TYR A 326 3.29 -12.66 -11.46
CA TYR A 326 4.56 -13.38 -11.29
C TYR A 326 4.41 -14.89 -11.58
N LEU A 327 3.21 -15.42 -11.36
CA LEU A 327 2.83 -16.81 -11.62
C LEU A 327 2.47 -17.00 -13.10
N GLU A 328 3.04 -18.02 -13.73
CA GLU A 328 2.85 -18.27 -15.18
C GLU A 328 1.41 -18.69 -15.48
N GLU A 329 0.80 -19.46 -14.58
CA GLU A 329 -0.59 -19.91 -14.64
C GLU A 329 -1.58 -18.75 -14.71
N ASN A 330 -1.31 -17.65 -14.01
CA ASN A 330 -2.17 -16.46 -13.97
C ASN A 330 -2.05 -15.57 -15.21
N ARG A 331 -1.09 -15.86 -16.10
CA ARG A 331 -0.88 -15.13 -17.37
C ARG A 331 -1.52 -15.82 -18.56
N LYS A 332 -2.09 -17.01 -18.35
CA LYS A 332 -2.81 -17.74 -19.38
C LYS A 332 -4.24 -17.17 -19.48
N PRO A 333 -4.73 -16.84 -20.68
CA PRO A 333 -6.12 -16.45 -20.82
C PRO A 333 -7.02 -17.60 -20.36
N VAL A 334 -8.06 -17.27 -19.59
CA VAL A 334 -9.12 -18.21 -19.27
C VAL A 334 -10.00 -18.30 -20.52
N CYS A 335 -9.79 -19.36 -21.30
CA CYS A 335 -10.60 -19.67 -22.49
C CYS A 335 -11.95 -20.26 -22.11
#